data_AF-A0ABD3AAP7-F1
#
_entry.id   AF-A0ABD3AAP7-F1
#
_cell.length_a   1.000
_cell.length_b   1.000
_cell.length_c   1.000
_cell.angle_alpha   90.00
_cell.angle_beta   90.00
_cell.angle_gamma   90.00
#
_symmetry.space_group_name_H-M   'P 1'
#
loop_
_entity.id
_entity.type
_entity.pdbx_description
1 polymer ?
#
loop_
_entity_poly.entity_id
_entity_poly.type
_entity_poly.pdbx_seq_one_letter_code
_entity_poly.pdbx_strand_id
1 'polypeptide(L)'
;MASVATFAVVQPNAVKGLAGSSISGTKLHVKPSSLGLKPSKTRAGPVVAKYGDKSVYFDLEDLGNTTGQWDLYGSDAPSPYNSLQSKFFETFAAPFTKRGLLLKFLLLGSGSLLAYVSATASPDYLPIKKGPQLPPKPGPRGKI
;
A
#
# COMPACT_ATOMS: atom_id res chain seq x y z
N MET A 1 -2.26 -40.73 8.03
CA MET A 1 -3.66 -40.46 7.64
C MET A 1 -4.14 -39.24 8.41
N ALA A 2 -4.01 -38.05 7.84
CA ALA A 2 -4.57 -36.82 8.40
C ALA A 2 -4.85 -35.86 7.24
N SER A 3 -6.12 -35.58 7.01
CA SER A 3 -6.59 -34.55 6.08
C SER A 3 -7.56 -33.67 6.85
N VAL A 4 -7.18 -32.42 7.10
CA VAL A 4 -8.07 -31.39 7.64
C VAL A 4 -8.22 -30.37 6.52
N ALA A 5 -9.29 -30.50 5.74
CA ALA A 5 -9.69 -29.50 4.77
C ALA A 5 -10.62 -28.49 5.46
N THR A 6 -10.11 -27.29 5.71
CA THR A 6 -10.91 -26.16 6.16
C THR A 6 -11.59 -25.54 4.94
N PHE A 7 -12.90 -25.70 4.81
CA PHE A 7 -13.69 -24.97 3.81
C PHE A 7 -14.01 -23.58 4.35
N ALA A 8 -13.42 -22.54 3.76
CA ALA A 8 -13.81 -21.17 4.00
C ALA A 8 -15.08 -20.85 3.19
N VAL A 9 -16.22 -20.73 3.87
CA VAL A 9 -17.45 -20.17 3.29
C VAL A 9 -17.25 -18.66 3.16
N VAL A 10 -17.06 -18.18 1.94
CA VAL A 10 -17.18 -16.75 1.63
C VAL A 10 -18.67 -16.41 1.70
N GLN A 11 -19.08 -15.75 2.78
CA GLN A 11 -20.41 -15.14 2.84
C GLN A 11 -20.41 -13.92 1.91
N PRO A 12 -21.39 -13.77 1.00
CA PRO A 12 -21.55 -12.49 0.31
C PRO A 12 -21.98 -11.47 1.36
N ASN A 13 -21.14 -10.45 1.59
CA ASN A 13 -21.53 -9.27 2.33
C ASN A 13 -22.75 -8.68 1.61
N ALA A 14 -23.92 -8.86 2.19
CA ALA A 14 -25.12 -8.13 1.80
C ALA A 14 -24.82 -6.65 2.04
N VAL A 15 -24.39 -5.94 0.99
CA VAL A 15 -24.34 -4.48 1.00
C VAL A 15 -25.78 -4.06 1.22
N LYS A 16 -26.08 -3.62 2.44
CA LYS A 16 -27.36 -3.05 2.82
C LYS A 16 -27.53 -1.81 1.95
N GLY A 17 -28.21 -1.98 0.83
CA GLY A 17 -28.35 -0.97 -0.20
C GLY A 17 -28.88 0.33 0.38
N LEU A 18 -28.49 1.43 -0.27
CA LEU A 18 -28.97 2.79 -0.11
C LEU A 18 -30.49 2.94 -0.42
N ALA A 19 -31.31 1.97 -0.03
CA ALA A 19 -32.76 2.03 -0.12
C ALA A 19 -33.28 2.81 1.09
N GLY A 20 -33.10 4.13 1.07
CA GLY A 20 -33.58 4.99 2.15
C GLY A 20 -33.32 6.48 2.02
N SER A 21 -32.91 6.98 0.85
CA SER A 21 -32.74 8.43 0.66
C SER A 21 -34.10 9.13 0.70
N SER A 22 -34.33 9.96 1.73
CA SER A 22 -35.48 10.87 1.83
C SER A 22 -35.03 12.30 1.56
N ILE A 23 -35.64 12.98 0.60
CA ILE A 23 -35.67 14.45 0.61
C ILE A 23 -36.89 14.84 1.48
N SER A 24 -36.67 15.58 2.56
CA SER A 24 -37.74 16.07 3.46
C SER A 24 -38.60 15.02 4.19
N GLY A 25 -38.01 13.93 4.68
CA GLY A 25 -38.61 13.10 5.75
C GLY A 25 -39.84 12.25 5.37
N THR A 26 -40.29 12.28 4.12
CA THR A 26 -41.40 11.44 3.64
C THR A 26 -40.83 10.18 2.98
N LYS A 27 -41.11 8.99 3.54
CA LYS A 27 -40.68 7.71 2.96
C LYS A 27 -41.49 7.43 1.69
N LEU A 28 -40.83 7.38 0.53
CA LEU A 28 -41.46 6.97 -0.72
C LEU A 28 -41.71 5.47 -0.70
N HIS A 29 -42.98 5.06 -0.73
CA HIS A 29 -43.39 3.66 -0.84
C HIS A 29 -43.18 3.19 -2.29
N VAL A 30 -42.01 2.62 -2.57
CA VAL A 30 -41.74 1.98 -3.86
C VAL A 30 -42.34 0.58 -3.81
N LYS A 31 -43.47 0.38 -4.50
CA LYS A 31 -44.03 -0.96 -4.73
C LYS A 31 -43.03 -1.75 -5.59
N PRO A 32 -42.42 -2.85 -5.09
CA PRO A 32 -41.54 -3.65 -5.93
C PRO A 32 -42.38 -4.28 -7.03
N SER A 33 -42.11 -3.90 -8.29
CA SER A 33 -42.69 -4.57 -9.44
C SER A 33 -42.03 -5.95 -9.57
N SER A 34 -42.67 -7.00 -9.06
CA SER A 34 -42.25 -8.37 -9.35
C SER A 34 -42.72 -8.74 -10.76
N LEU A 35 -42.03 -8.21 -11.78
CA LEU A 35 -42.09 -8.79 -13.11
C LEU A 35 -41.34 -10.12 -13.05
N GLY A 36 -42.10 -11.21 -12.89
CA GLY A 36 -41.57 -12.56 -12.96
C GLY A 36 -41.06 -12.85 -14.36
N LEU A 37 -39.75 -12.71 -14.59
CA LEU A 37 -39.09 -13.30 -15.75
C LEU A 37 -39.25 -14.82 -15.61
N LYS A 38 -40.09 -15.42 -16.45
CA LYS A 38 -40.16 -16.88 -16.57
C LYS A 38 -38.76 -17.36 -16.99
N PRO A 39 -38.05 -18.17 -16.18
CA PRO A 39 -36.81 -18.75 -16.63
C PRO A 39 -37.13 -19.70 -17.79
N SER A 40 -36.79 -19.29 -19.01
CA SER A 40 -36.72 -20.21 -20.13
C SER A 40 -35.76 -21.31 -19.72
N LYS A 41 -36.17 -22.58 -19.86
CA LYS A 41 -35.30 -23.74 -19.63
C LYS A 41 -34.29 -23.82 -20.77
N THR A 42 -33.39 -22.84 -20.88
CA THR A 42 -32.13 -23.05 -21.57
C THR A 42 -31.38 -24.10 -20.77
N ARG A 43 -30.96 -25.19 -21.41
CA ARG A 43 -30.01 -26.13 -20.83
C ARG A 43 -28.74 -25.35 -20.50
N ALA A 44 -28.64 -24.85 -19.27
CA ALA A 44 -27.43 -24.24 -18.74
C ALA A 44 -26.46 -25.38 -18.46
N GLY A 45 -25.74 -25.82 -19.49
CA GLY A 45 -24.44 -26.46 -19.26
C GLY A 45 -23.53 -25.41 -18.61
N PRO A 46 -22.60 -25.80 -17.73
CA PRO A 46 -21.61 -24.85 -17.23
C PRO A 46 -20.84 -24.32 -18.44
N VAL A 47 -21.04 -23.04 -18.78
CA VAL A 47 -20.22 -22.35 -19.78
C VAL A 47 -18.92 -22.02 -19.07
N VAL A 48 -17.96 -22.94 -19.17
CA VAL A 48 -16.60 -22.76 -18.67
C VAL A 48 -15.83 -22.05 -19.77
N ALA A 49 -15.56 -20.77 -19.56
CA ALA A 49 -14.76 -19.94 -20.44
C ALA A 49 -13.38 -19.80 -19.81
N LYS A 50 -12.35 -20.36 -20.45
CA LYS A 50 -10.97 -20.24 -19.97
C LYS A 50 -10.29 -19.04 -20.63
N TYR A 51 -9.55 -18.27 -19.84
CA TYR A 51 -8.75 -17.18 -20.36
C TYR A 51 -7.72 -17.71 -21.38
N GLY A 52 -7.75 -17.21 -22.61
CA GLY A 52 -6.82 -17.62 -23.68
C GLY A 52 -7.41 -18.56 -24.75
N ASP A 53 -8.67 -18.99 -24.62
CA ASP A 53 -9.41 -19.62 -25.71
C ASP A 53 -9.74 -18.60 -26.83
N LYS A 54 -10.13 -19.08 -28.03
CA LYS A 54 -10.36 -18.23 -29.21
C LYS A 54 -11.32 -17.06 -28.92
N SER A 55 -10.76 -15.86 -28.76
CA SER A 55 -11.48 -14.61 -28.41
C SER A 55 -12.19 -14.64 -27.05
N VAL A 56 -11.74 -15.47 -26.12
CA VAL A 56 -12.22 -15.53 -24.73
C VAL A 56 -11.17 -14.90 -23.81
N TYR A 57 -11.42 -13.64 -23.45
CA TYR A 57 -10.54 -12.83 -22.60
C TYR A 57 -11.09 -12.64 -21.18
N PHE A 58 -12.14 -13.39 -20.83
CA PHE A 58 -12.84 -13.27 -19.57
C PHE A 58 -13.03 -14.65 -18.95
N ASP A 59 -12.48 -14.82 -17.76
CA ASP A 59 -12.52 -16.04 -16.98
C ASP A 59 -12.92 -15.71 -15.53
N LEU A 60 -13.90 -16.45 -15.02
CA LEU A 60 -14.40 -16.28 -13.65
C LEU A 60 -13.55 -17.04 -12.63
N GLU A 61 -12.83 -18.06 -13.06
CA GLU A 61 -11.92 -18.85 -12.22
C GLU A 61 -10.55 -18.18 -12.13
N ASP A 62 -10.10 -17.51 -13.20
CA ASP A 62 -8.84 -16.78 -13.27
C ASP A 62 -9.04 -15.27 -13.48
N LEU A 63 -9.37 -14.58 -12.38
CA LEU A 63 -9.47 -13.13 -12.35
C LEU A 63 -8.13 -12.42 -12.55
N GLY A 64 -7.01 -13.07 -12.22
CA GLY A 64 -5.67 -12.47 -12.36
C GLY A 64 -5.37 -12.17 -13.82
N ASN A 65 -5.57 -13.15 -14.70
CA ASN A 65 -5.40 -12.96 -16.14
C ASN A 65 -6.49 -12.07 -16.76
N THR A 66 -7.74 -12.16 -16.28
CA THR A 66 -8.85 -11.33 -16.77
C THR A 66 -8.68 -9.85 -16.44
N THR A 67 -8.12 -9.53 -15.27
CA THR A 67 -7.90 -8.15 -14.80
C THR A 67 -6.54 -7.58 -15.18
N GLY A 68 -5.69 -8.36 -15.86
CA GLY A 68 -4.36 -7.94 -16.30
C GLY A 68 -3.35 -7.85 -15.17
N GLN A 69 -3.44 -8.73 -14.16
CA GLN A 69 -2.48 -8.86 -13.07
C GLN A 69 -1.20 -9.57 -13.54
N TRP A 70 -0.53 -8.97 -14.52
CA TRP A 70 0.73 -9.48 -15.07
C TRP A 70 1.91 -8.70 -14.54
N ASP A 71 2.92 -9.43 -14.08
CA ASP A 71 4.24 -8.86 -13.89
C ASP A 71 4.96 -8.82 -15.24
N LEU A 72 4.87 -7.68 -15.94
CA LEU A 72 5.43 -7.51 -17.28
C LEU A 72 6.96 -7.62 -17.32
N TYR A 73 7.64 -7.46 -16.18
CA TYR A 73 9.09 -7.41 -16.10
C TYR A 73 9.67 -8.38 -15.06
N GLY A 74 8.82 -9.18 -14.41
CA GLY A 74 9.22 -10.22 -13.49
C GLY A 74 10.05 -11.29 -14.19
N SER A 75 11.12 -11.73 -13.55
CA SER A 75 11.95 -12.83 -14.01
C SER A 75 12.19 -13.78 -12.86
N ASP A 76 11.86 -15.05 -13.06
CA ASP A 76 12.10 -16.13 -12.08
C ASP A 76 13.54 -16.63 -12.12
N ALA A 77 14.46 -15.86 -12.71
CA ALA A 77 15.87 -16.19 -12.73
C ALA A 77 16.43 -16.25 -11.30
N PRO A 78 17.32 -17.23 -11.01
CA PRO A 78 17.96 -17.32 -9.70
C PRO A 78 18.86 -16.11 -9.44
N SER A 79 19.22 -15.90 -8.17
CA SER A 79 20.06 -14.79 -7.73
C SER A 79 21.31 -14.64 -8.62
N PRO A 80 21.51 -13.46 -9.25
CA PRO A 80 22.65 -13.24 -10.14
C PRO A 80 23.97 -13.06 -9.38
N TYR A 81 23.92 -12.96 -8.05
CA TYR A 81 25.07 -12.68 -7.19
C TYR A 81 25.78 -13.95 -6.71
N ASN A 82 27.07 -13.82 -6.43
CA ASN A 82 27.87 -14.89 -5.82
C ASN A 82 27.31 -15.28 -4.44
N SER A 83 27.30 -16.57 -4.11
CA SER A 83 26.76 -17.11 -2.85
C SER A 83 27.43 -16.54 -1.60
N LEU A 84 28.75 -16.30 -1.65
CA LEU A 84 29.51 -15.64 -0.59
C LEU A 84 29.04 -14.20 -0.35
N GLN A 85 28.79 -13.45 -1.43
CA GLN A 85 28.29 -12.07 -1.35
C GLN A 85 26.87 -12.04 -0.78
N SER A 86 26.01 -12.94 -1.22
CA SER A 86 24.64 -13.06 -0.70
C SER A 86 24.63 -13.33 0.80
N LYS A 87 25.43 -14.30 1.26
CA LYS A 87 25.55 -14.63 2.69
C LYS A 87 26.06 -13.46 3.53
N PHE A 88 27.02 -12.69 3.00
CA PHE A 88 27.53 -11.49 3.66
C PHE A 88 26.40 -10.49 3.92
N PHE A 89 25.66 -10.08 2.88
CA PHE A 89 24.60 -9.10 3.05
C PHE A 89 23.44 -9.62 3.88
N GLU A 90 23.09 -10.89 3.75
CA GLU A 90 22.08 -11.53 4.60
C GLU A 90 22.43 -11.40 6.09
N THR A 91 23.69 -11.66 6.45
CA THR A 91 24.14 -11.62 7.85
C THR A 91 24.26 -10.19 8.39
N PHE A 92 24.88 -9.28 7.62
CA PHE A 92 25.15 -7.91 8.09
C PHE A 92 23.93 -7.00 8.03
N ALA A 93 23.03 -7.20 7.06
CA ALA A 93 21.80 -6.41 6.98
C ALA A 93 20.70 -6.93 7.91
N ALA A 94 20.80 -8.17 8.42
CA ALA A 94 19.77 -8.80 9.25
C ALA A 94 19.25 -7.91 10.40
N PRO A 95 20.08 -7.21 11.20
CA PRO A 95 19.59 -6.35 12.28
C PRO A 95 18.71 -5.19 11.81
N PHE A 96 18.91 -4.74 10.56
CA PHE A 96 18.20 -3.62 9.95
C PHE A 96 16.92 -4.03 9.20
N THR A 97 16.62 -5.32 9.07
CA THR A 97 15.46 -5.80 8.30
C THR A 97 14.11 -5.54 8.97
N LYS A 98 14.08 -5.45 10.31
CA LYS A 98 12.82 -5.25 11.05
C LYS A 98 12.39 -3.79 10.95
N ARG A 99 11.42 -3.51 10.07
CA ARG A 99 10.90 -2.15 9.80
C ARG A 99 10.66 -1.28 11.03
N GLY A 100 10.10 -1.85 12.12
CA GLY A 100 9.80 -1.11 13.34
C GLY A 100 11.05 -0.74 14.14
N LEU A 101 12.04 -1.64 14.21
CA LEU A 101 13.32 -1.36 14.85
C LEU A 101 14.15 -0.40 14.00
N LEU A 102 14.16 -0.60 12.68
CA LEU A 102 14.82 0.27 11.73
C LEU A 102 14.31 1.71 11.84
N LEU A 103 12.99 1.92 11.80
CA LEU A 103 12.41 3.26 11.91
C LEU A 103 12.78 3.96 13.24
N LYS A 104 12.73 3.24 14.36
CA LYS A 104 13.12 3.79 15.67
C LYS A 104 14.60 4.14 15.73
N PHE A 105 15.45 3.26 15.20
CA PHE A 105 16.88 3.48 15.10
C PHE A 105 17.19 4.70 14.24
N LEU A 106 16.54 4.86 13.09
CA LEU A 106 16.72 6.01 12.22
C LEU A 106 16.27 7.29 12.93
N LEU A 107 15.04 7.37 13.43
CA LEU A 107 14.54 8.61 14.03
C LEU A 107 15.35 9.04 15.26
N LEU A 108 15.65 8.10 16.17
CA LEU A 108 16.37 8.41 17.39
C LEU A 108 17.87 8.64 17.12
N GLY A 109 18.47 7.79 16.29
CA GLY A 109 19.88 7.87 15.91
C GLY A 109 20.17 9.11 15.07
N SER A 110 19.42 9.34 14.00
CA SER A 110 19.60 10.50 13.13
C SER A 110 19.22 11.81 13.82
N GLY A 111 18.17 11.81 14.65
CA GLY A 111 17.78 12.98 15.44
C GLY A 111 18.87 13.38 16.43
N SER A 112 19.41 12.41 17.17
CA SER A 112 20.52 12.64 18.10
C SER A 112 21.79 13.06 17.38
N LEU A 113 22.14 12.39 16.27
CA LEU A 113 23.32 12.72 15.48
C LEU A 113 23.23 14.13 14.88
N LEU A 114 22.08 14.51 14.33
CA LEU A 114 21.87 15.85 13.78
C LEU A 114 22.02 16.92 14.88
N ALA A 115 21.42 16.69 16.05
CA ALA A 115 21.56 17.59 17.19
C ALA A 115 23.03 17.70 17.64
N TYR A 116 23.74 16.57 17.73
CA TYR A 116 25.14 16.52 18.12
C TYR A 116 26.03 17.27 17.12
N VAL A 117 25.88 17.00 15.82
CA VAL A 117 26.65 17.67 14.77
C VAL A 117 26.33 19.16 14.76
N SER A 118 25.06 19.55 14.88
CA SER A 118 24.68 20.96 14.96
C SER A 118 25.24 21.66 16.21
N ALA A 119 25.33 20.96 17.34
CA ALA A 119 25.84 21.52 18.59
C ALA A 119 27.37 21.67 18.58
N THR A 120 28.07 20.68 18.02
CA THR A 120 29.55 20.58 18.00
C THR A 120 30.19 21.11 16.72
N ALA A 121 29.40 21.58 15.76
CA ALA A 121 29.90 22.20 14.55
C ALA A 121 30.85 23.36 14.88
N SER A 122 32.04 23.34 14.27
CA SER A 122 33.02 24.42 14.42
C SER A 122 32.40 25.76 14.00
N PRO A 123 32.67 26.85 14.74
CA PRO A 123 32.22 28.19 14.39
C PRO A 123 32.78 28.67 13.03
N ASP A 124 33.84 28.03 12.52
CA ASP A 124 34.39 28.35 11.21
C ASP A 124 33.60 27.74 10.05
N TYR A 125 32.86 26.65 10.30
CA TYR A 125 31.99 26.03 9.28
C TYR A 125 30.59 26.65 9.27
N LEU A 126 30.05 26.99 10.44
CA LEU A 126 28.73 27.58 10.58
C LEU A 126 28.85 29.01 11.13
N PRO A 127 28.72 30.06 10.31
CA PRO A 127 28.85 31.45 10.76
C PRO A 127 27.85 31.83 11.86
N ILE A 128 26.67 31.20 11.86
CA ILE A 128 25.65 31.41 12.89
C ILE A 128 26.11 30.95 14.29
N LYS A 129 27.02 29.97 14.36
CA LYS A 129 27.62 29.51 15.63
C LYS A 129 28.66 30.51 16.16
N LYS A 130 29.32 31.27 15.29
CA LYS A 130 30.32 32.30 15.65
C LYS A 130 29.67 33.58 16.20
N GLY A 131 28.49 33.92 15.69
CA GLY A 131 27.78 35.15 16.04
C GLY A 131 28.32 36.41 15.34
N PRO A 132 27.63 37.55 15.48
CA PRO A 132 28.06 38.81 14.88
C PRO A 132 29.30 39.35 15.62
N GLN A 133 30.34 39.72 14.86
CA GLN A 133 31.57 40.30 15.42
C GLN A 133 31.57 41.83 15.42
N LEU A 134 30.69 42.45 14.65
CA LEU A 134 30.59 43.90 14.50
C LEU A 134 29.36 44.44 15.22
N PRO A 135 29.39 45.71 15.66
CA PRO A 135 28.22 46.34 16.27
C PRO A 135 27.03 46.33 15.29
N PRO A 136 25.81 46.10 15.80
CA PRO A 136 24.62 46.06 14.97
C PRO A 136 24.34 47.44 14.37
N LYS A 137 23.83 47.46 13.13
CA LYS A 137 23.33 48.71 12.55
C LYS A 137 22.01 49.08 13.24
N PRO A 138 21.85 50.32 13.72
CA PRO A 138 20.60 50.76 14.32
C PRO A 138 19.47 50.74 13.28
N GLY A 139 18.28 50.35 13.72
CA GLY A 139 17.07 50.41 12.91
C GLY A 139 16.60 51.84 12.64
N PRO A 140 15.48 52.01 11.91
CA PRO A 140 14.87 53.32 11.72
C PRO A 140 14.60 54.02 13.07
N ARG A 141 14.53 55.36 13.05
CA ARG A 141 14.35 56.19 14.26
C ARG A 141 15.38 55.89 15.38
N GLY A 142 16.57 55.41 15.02
CA GLY A 142 17.65 55.08 15.95
C GLY A 142 17.47 53.80 16.76
N LYS A 143 16.31 53.12 16.68
CA LYS A 143 16.03 51.84 17.39
C LYS A 143 14.66 51.19 17.09
N ILE A 144 13.76 51.85 16.34
CA ILE A 144 12.37 51.44 16.08
C ILE A 144 12.11 51.36 14.57
#